data_AF-A0A962RM51-F1
#
_entry.id   AF-A0A962RM51-F1
#
_cell.length_a   1.000
_cell.length_b   1.000
_cell.length_c   1.000
_cell.angle_alpha   90.00
_cell.angle_beta   90.00
_cell.angle_gamma   90.00
#
_symmetry.space_group_name_H-M   'P 1'
#
loop_
_entity.id
_entity.type
_entity.pdbx_description
1 polymer ?
#
loop_
_entity_poly.entity_id
_entity_poly.type
_entity_poly.pdbx_seq_one_letter_code
_entity_poly.pdbx_strand_id
1 'polypeptide(L)'
;NPAASNPPNVVAGGPSTAELEAAYLQAMQIWNDTSTFVFAANTGGGASDPCVAPSINPRSGVKFASSACGSDFGSTTLAFQQFWFSGDVRSKTGTVFNNNRAWDLYSGRWTGTPEFKRVAVHELGHGLGLDHSADSGAIMWFQAGHVEHPQDDDLQGVATRYDGDGDGVGLALDNCPDTPNPSQSDVDTDAQGDECDADIDADGVYNSAGADARYGLDTLSSSYYPFGPGSSSTSNHRAMTFPVAVTGRLSAVSLPVFCASGSLLVSIRTLNASAPSANVLASQSFDSPSPVPGSPAGGVPLAFTTPAMVSAGSSYALAVEASGDCGWTVSTVPDYAPGQGYFSVNGSRWFSTVDFPFQVIIDPAIVDNCPAVINQGQSDLDGDGRGDACDEDMDGDGLSNEDERTLHATNPLLADTDGDGLGDGDEVNEYASDPLLADTDGDGVNDGDEVLAGTDPTRAAGVVSVPALGTGMLVLMALLLLRMVRSYRSVAPGSSVHPDGSS
;
A
#
# COMPACT_ATOMS: atom_id res chain seq x y z
N ASN A 1 10.40 8.28 43.19
CA ASN A 1 10.78 9.34 44.15
C ASN A 1 12.28 9.27 44.44
N PRO A 2 13.00 10.41 44.52
CA PRO A 2 14.39 10.45 44.99
C PRO A 2 14.59 9.74 46.33
N ALA A 3 15.77 9.15 46.55
CA ALA A 3 16.13 8.59 47.85
C ALA A 3 16.00 9.66 48.96
N ALA A 4 15.38 9.31 50.09
CA ALA A 4 14.96 10.19 51.20
C ALA A 4 13.70 11.04 51.00
N SER A 5 13.04 11.00 49.84
CA SER A 5 11.73 11.64 49.63
C SER A 5 10.59 10.60 49.69
N ASN A 6 9.64 10.83 50.60
CA ASN A 6 8.35 10.15 50.78
C ASN A 6 8.24 8.78 50.06
N PRO A 7 8.68 7.66 50.66
CA PRO A 7 8.60 6.35 50.01
C PRO A 7 7.15 5.94 49.75
N PRO A 8 6.89 5.05 48.78
CA PRO A 8 5.55 4.51 48.56
C PRO A 8 4.97 3.93 49.85
N ASN A 9 3.76 4.35 50.20
CA ASN A 9 3.03 3.84 51.34
C ASN A 9 2.42 2.49 50.97
N VAL A 10 2.97 1.40 51.48
CA VAL A 10 2.54 0.04 51.17
C VAL A 10 1.94 -0.65 52.37
N VAL A 11 1.13 -1.69 52.13
CA VAL A 11 0.61 -2.53 53.20
C VAL A 11 1.75 -3.20 54.01
N ALA A 12 1.46 -3.64 55.24
CA ALA A 12 2.46 -4.29 56.07
C ALA A 12 2.93 -5.61 55.43
N GLY A 13 4.24 -5.73 55.19
CA GLY A 13 4.81 -6.85 54.44
C GLY A 13 4.55 -6.79 52.93
N GLY A 14 4.07 -5.65 52.43
CA GLY A 14 3.78 -5.38 51.03
C GLY A 14 5.03 -5.14 50.18
N PRO A 15 4.82 -4.71 48.92
CA PRO A 15 5.87 -4.69 47.91
C PRO A 15 6.96 -3.67 48.20
N SER A 16 8.18 -4.00 47.79
CA SER A 16 9.30 -3.09 47.73
C SER A 16 9.14 -2.07 46.59
N THR A 17 9.91 -0.97 46.66
CA THR A 17 9.95 0.02 45.57
C THR A 17 10.36 -0.60 44.23
N ALA A 18 11.24 -1.60 44.23
CA ALA A 18 11.67 -2.28 43.01
C ALA A 18 10.55 -3.14 42.41
N GLU A 19 9.73 -3.78 43.24
CA GLU A 19 8.56 -4.53 42.78
C GLU A 19 7.48 -3.59 42.21
N LEU A 20 7.27 -2.42 42.83
CA LEU A 20 6.39 -1.40 42.28
C LEU A 20 6.91 -0.85 40.94
N GLU A 21 8.21 -0.61 40.82
CA GLU A 21 8.82 -0.19 39.55
C GLU A 21 8.61 -1.25 38.47
N ALA A 22 8.90 -2.52 38.76
CA ALA A 22 8.65 -3.63 37.84
C ALA A 22 7.17 -3.74 37.46
N ALA A 23 6.24 -3.55 38.39
CA ALA A 23 4.81 -3.56 38.13
C ALA A 23 4.38 -2.41 37.21
N TYR A 24 4.96 -1.22 37.35
CA TYR A 24 4.67 -0.10 36.46
C TYR A 24 5.19 -0.35 35.03
N LEU A 25 6.38 -0.95 34.90
CA LEU A 25 6.91 -1.39 33.60
C LEU A 25 6.03 -2.49 32.97
N GLN A 26 5.51 -3.42 33.78
CA GLN A 26 4.52 -4.40 33.30
C GLN A 26 3.22 -3.73 32.85
N ALA A 27 2.75 -2.70 33.54
CA ALA A 27 1.56 -1.95 33.11
C ALA A 27 1.76 -1.24 31.77
N MET A 28 2.95 -0.67 31.53
CA MET A 28 3.35 -0.16 30.22
C MET A 28 3.36 -1.27 29.17
N GLN A 29 3.97 -2.41 29.50
CA GLN A 29 4.03 -3.55 28.58
C GLN A 29 2.65 -4.08 28.22
N ILE A 30 1.68 -4.09 29.15
CA ILE A 30 0.30 -4.48 28.85
C ILE A 30 -0.26 -3.62 27.71
N TRP A 31 -0.11 -2.30 27.77
CA TRP A 31 -0.54 -1.43 26.67
C TRP A 31 0.27 -1.66 25.38
N ASN A 32 1.58 -1.91 25.47
CA ASN A 32 2.40 -2.21 24.31
C ASN A 32 2.01 -3.54 23.64
N ASP A 33 1.55 -4.53 24.42
CA ASP A 33 1.19 -5.86 23.95
C ASP A 33 -0.25 -5.89 23.38
N THR A 34 -1.15 -5.07 23.93
CA THR A 34 -2.57 -5.08 23.56
C THR A 34 -2.98 -3.93 22.66
N SER A 35 -2.11 -2.94 22.48
CA SER A 35 -2.42 -1.75 21.69
C SER A 35 -1.28 -1.39 20.76
N THR A 36 -1.64 -0.47 19.89
CA THR A 36 -0.80 0.15 18.88
C THR A 36 0.28 1.08 19.44
N PHE A 37 0.18 1.44 20.71
CA PHE A 37 1.00 2.45 21.35
C PHE A 37 2.15 1.83 22.14
N VAL A 38 3.36 2.35 21.93
CA VAL A 38 4.55 1.91 22.67
C VAL A 38 4.92 2.93 23.74
N PHE A 39 4.75 2.55 24.99
CA PHE A 39 5.43 3.16 26.12
C PHE A 39 6.87 2.67 26.20
N ALA A 40 7.81 3.62 26.11
CA ALA A 40 9.24 3.37 26.34
C ALA A 40 9.68 3.98 27.68
N ALA A 41 10.20 3.14 28.58
CA ALA A 41 10.71 3.59 29.86
C ALA A 41 12.21 3.94 29.80
N ASN A 42 12.59 5.08 30.37
CA ASN A 42 13.99 5.43 30.59
C ASN A 42 14.36 5.28 32.08
N THR A 43 14.88 4.12 32.45
CA THR A 43 15.24 3.78 33.84
C THR A 43 16.59 4.33 34.29
N GLY A 44 17.48 4.70 33.36
CA GLY A 44 18.79 5.28 33.65
C GLY A 44 18.82 6.80 33.75
N GLY A 45 17.71 7.48 33.42
CA GLY A 45 17.65 8.91 33.19
C GLY A 45 17.41 9.78 34.43
N GLY A 46 17.31 9.19 35.62
CA GLY A 46 16.90 9.88 36.85
C GLY A 46 15.38 10.09 36.97
N ALA A 47 14.94 10.71 38.06
CA ALA A 47 13.51 10.91 38.34
C ALA A 47 12.95 12.15 37.62
N SER A 48 11.78 12.01 36.98
CA SER A 48 10.97 13.12 36.49
C SER A 48 9.78 13.38 37.41
N ASP A 49 9.51 14.65 37.73
CA ASP A 49 8.30 15.04 38.47
C ASP A 49 7.17 15.42 37.48
N PRO A 50 6.04 14.68 37.48
CA PRO A 50 4.87 14.99 36.66
C PRO A 50 4.29 16.39 36.90
N CYS A 51 4.39 16.90 38.12
CA CYS A 51 3.80 18.16 38.54
C CYS A 51 4.65 19.39 38.20
N VAL A 52 5.83 19.18 37.61
CA VAL A 52 6.73 20.27 37.20
C VAL A 52 6.57 20.51 35.69
N ALA A 53 6.48 21.77 35.30
CA ALA A 53 6.29 22.17 33.91
C ALA A 53 7.39 21.60 32.98
N PRO A 54 7.07 21.30 31.70
CA PRO A 54 8.01 20.72 30.74
C PRO A 54 9.26 21.56 30.51
N SER A 55 9.15 22.89 30.63
CA SER A 55 10.28 23.82 30.50
C SER A 55 11.36 23.64 31.58
N ILE A 56 11.01 23.03 32.71
CA ILE A 56 11.91 22.77 33.84
C ILE A 56 12.22 21.28 33.95
N ASN A 57 11.20 20.43 33.74
CA ASN A 57 11.34 18.98 33.75
C ASN A 57 10.60 18.39 32.53
N PRO A 58 11.30 18.19 31.39
CA PRO A 58 10.66 17.91 30.10
C PRO A 58 10.14 16.48 29.97
N ARG A 59 10.63 15.54 30.76
CA ARG A 59 10.28 14.12 30.61
C ARG A 59 8.96 13.81 31.31
N SER A 60 8.16 12.91 30.74
CA SER A 60 7.08 12.26 31.47
C SER A 60 7.64 11.46 32.65
N GLY A 61 6.86 11.32 33.72
CA GLY A 61 7.32 10.68 34.94
C GLY A 61 6.21 9.99 35.72
N VAL A 62 6.60 9.28 36.76
CA VAL A 62 5.70 8.65 37.73
C VAL A 62 6.17 8.99 39.14
N LYS A 63 5.23 9.33 40.03
CA LYS A 63 5.57 9.59 41.44
C LYS A 63 4.47 9.16 42.40
N PHE A 64 4.88 8.88 43.64
CA PHE A 64 3.97 8.81 44.79
C PHE A 64 4.01 10.14 45.54
N ALA A 65 2.85 10.73 45.83
CA ALA A 65 2.77 11.99 46.57
C ALA A 65 1.58 12.01 47.52
N SER A 66 1.69 12.74 48.63
CA SER A 66 0.58 12.93 49.58
C SER A 66 -0.37 14.07 49.17
N SER A 67 -0.03 14.81 48.10
CA SER A 67 -0.84 15.86 47.49
C SER A 67 -0.85 15.75 45.96
N ALA A 68 -1.96 16.16 45.35
CA ALA A 68 -2.18 16.19 43.91
C ALA A 68 -1.60 17.48 43.32
N CYS A 69 -0.30 17.48 43.04
CA CYS A 69 0.44 18.62 42.49
C CYS A 69 0.22 19.95 43.24
N GLY A 70 0.10 19.91 44.57
CA GLY A 70 -0.13 21.09 45.42
C GLY A 70 -1.57 21.24 45.93
N SER A 71 -2.48 20.36 45.53
CA SER A 71 -3.85 20.28 46.06
C SER A 71 -4.11 18.96 46.81
N ASP A 72 -5.22 18.85 47.53
CA ASP A 72 -5.59 17.60 48.19
C ASP A 72 -6.17 16.59 47.18
N PHE A 73 -5.79 15.32 47.30
CA PHE A 73 -6.38 14.24 46.49
C PHE A 73 -7.89 14.02 46.74
N GLY A 74 -8.41 14.49 47.88
CA GLY A 74 -9.73 14.12 48.36
C GLY A 74 -9.77 12.72 48.97
N SER A 75 -11.00 12.24 49.24
CA SER A 75 -11.25 11.04 50.04
C SER A 75 -11.40 9.75 49.23
N THR A 76 -11.35 9.78 47.90
CA THR A 76 -11.62 8.63 47.02
C THR A 76 -10.55 8.42 45.95
N THR A 77 -9.90 9.47 45.47
CA THR A 77 -8.90 9.42 44.40
C THR A 77 -7.70 8.54 44.76
N LEU A 78 -7.35 7.62 43.85
CA LEU A 78 -6.21 6.72 44.00
C LEU A 78 -4.98 7.23 43.25
N ALA A 79 -5.17 7.73 42.04
CA ALA A 79 -4.14 8.36 41.24
C ALA A 79 -4.79 9.39 40.30
N PHE A 80 -3.96 10.13 39.58
CA PHE A 80 -4.40 10.88 38.42
C PHE A 80 -3.25 11.03 37.42
N GLN A 81 -3.61 11.25 36.18
CA GLN A 81 -2.70 11.64 35.12
C GLN A 81 -2.60 13.16 35.00
N GLN A 82 -1.40 13.69 35.18
CA GLN A 82 -1.09 15.10 34.93
C GLN A 82 -0.81 15.30 33.45
N PHE A 83 -1.42 16.34 32.87
CA PHE A 83 -1.20 16.75 31.49
C PHE A 83 -0.55 18.12 31.41
N TRP A 84 0.29 18.30 30.40
CA TRP A 84 0.81 19.59 29.97
C TRP A 84 0.57 19.73 28.48
N PHE A 85 0.22 20.93 28.06
CA PHE A 85 -0.12 21.24 26.67
C PHE A 85 0.77 22.35 26.12
N SER A 86 1.07 22.28 24.83
CA SER A 86 1.67 23.35 24.04
C SER A 86 0.76 23.59 22.85
N GLY A 87 -0.07 24.64 22.93
CA GLY A 87 -1.25 24.75 22.07
C GLY A 87 -2.21 23.59 22.34
N ASP A 88 -2.69 22.95 21.27
CA ASP A 88 -3.59 21.78 21.34
C ASP A 88 -2.82 20.45 21.50
N VAL A 89 -1.49 20.48 21.39
CA VAL A 89 -0.66 19.28 21.48
C VAL A 89 -0.32 18.98 22.94
N ARG A 90 -0.57 17.74 23.36
CA ARG A 90 -0.15 17.22 24.66
C ARG A 90 1.37 17.05 24.66
N SER A 91 2.08 17.91 25.39
CA SER A 91 3.55 18.01 25.36
C SER A 91 4.27 17.21 26.43
N LYS A 92 3.57 16.85 27.52
CA LYS A 92 4.07 15.97 28.58
C LYS A 92 2.90 15.36 29.34
N THR A 93 3.08 14.14 29.82
CA THR A 93 2.16 13.46 30.73
C THR A 93 2.88 12.98 31.98
N GLY A 94 2.16 12.54 32.99
CA GLY A 94 2.77 11.78 34.07
C GLY A 94 1.81 11.40 35.17
N THR A 95 2.07 10.25 35.79
CA THR A 95 1.14 9.65 36.75
C THR A 95 1.53 10.01 38.17
N VAL A 96 0.55 10.43 38.97
CA VAL A 96 0.75 10.72 40.39
C VAL A 96 -0.15 9.82 41.23
N PHE A 97 0.48 8.90 41.95
CA PHE A 97 -0.20 7.98 42.86
C PHE A 97 -0.37 8.60 44.25
N ASN A 98 -1.55 8.45 44.83
CA ASN A 98 -1.91 8.97 46.14
C ASN A 98 -1.22 8.18 47.26
N ASN A 99 -0.19 8.77 47.86
CA ASN A 99 0.59 8.16 48.93
C ASN A 99 -0.14 8.14 50.29
N ASN A 100 -1.31 8.74 50.39
CA ASN A 100 -2.18 8.62 51.57
C ASN A 100 -2.96 7.28 51.58
N ARG A 101 -2.80 6.46 50.52
CA ARG A 101 -3.31 5.10 50.43
C ARG A 101 -2.19 4.09 50.67
N ALA A 102 -2.55 2.96 51.25
CA ALA A 102 -1.68 1.80 51.30
C ALA A 102 -1.83 1.01 49.99
N TRP A 103 -0.71 0.79 49.32
CA TRP A 103 -0.63 0.08 48.05
C TRP A 103 -0.17 -1.35 48.25
N ASP A 104 -0.63 -2.23 47.36
CA ASP A 104 -0.24 -3.63 47.33
C ASP A 104 -0.05 -4.10 45.87
N LEU A 105 0.58 -5.26 45.70
CA LEU A 105 0.69 -5.98 44.44
C LEU A 105 0.11 -7.37 44.62
N TYR A 106 -1.00 -7.65 43.93
CA TYR A 106 -1.64 -8.95 43.95
C TYR A 106 -2.37 -9.21 42.63
N SER A 107 -2.68 -10.47 42.36
CA SER A 107 -3.53 -10.87 41.24
C SER A 107 -4.91 -11.33 41.71
N GLY A 108 -5.93 -11.13 40.87
CA GLY A 108 -7.29 -11.58 41.14
C GLY A 108 -8.21 -10.52 41.75
N ARG A 109 -9.25 -10.98 42.45
CA ARG A 109 -10.35 -10.10 42.90
C ARG A 109 -9.85 -9.03 43.87
N TRP A 110 -10.33 -7.81 43.64
CA TRP A 110 -10.09 -6.64 44.48
C TRP A 110 -10.55 -6.90 45.91
N THR A 111 -9.64 -6.71 46.86
CA THR A 111 -9.84 -7.03 48.28
C THR A 111 -10.22 -5.81 49.13
N GLY A 112 -10.35 -4.63 48.51
CA GLY A 112 -10.55 -3.35 49.18
C GLY A 112 -9.27 -2.51 49.27
N THR A 113 -8.10 -3.13 49.08
CA THR A 113 -6.81 -2.45 49.01
C THR A 113 -6.45 -2.10 47.57
N PRO A 114 -5.97 -0.87 47.29
CA PRO A 114 -5.44 -0.48 46.00
C PRO A 114 -4.33 -1.40 45.47
N GLU A 115 -4.62 -2.08 44.37
CA GLU A 115 -3.62 -2.82 43.60
C GLU A 115 -2.93 -1.86 42.63
N PHE A 116 -1.61 -1.73 42.76
CA PHE A 116 -0.86 -0.70 42.08
C PHE A 116 -0.79 -0.88 40.56
N LYS A 117 -0.59 -2.10 40.06
CA LYS A 117 -0.42 -2.35 38.62
C LYS A 117 -1.68 -2.01 37.84
N ARG A 118 -2.84 -2.41 38.34
CA ARG A 118 -4.16 -2.17 37.74
C ARG A 118 -4.48 -0.68 37.65
N VAL A 119 -4.22 0.07 38.73
CA VAL A 119 -4.37 1.53 38.69
C VAL A 119 -3.36 2.14 37.72
N ALA A 120 -2.13 1.62 37.64
CA ALA A 120 -1.16 2.09 36.66
C ALA A 120 -1.62 1.87 35.20
N VAL A 121 -2.22 0.72 34.87
CA VAL A 121 -2.78 0.49 33.52
C VAL A 121 -3.86 1.53 33.20
N HIS A 122 -4.78 1.79 34.13
CA HIS A 122 -5.82 2.82 33.98
C HIS A 122 -5.22 4.22 33.72
N GLU A 123 -4.29 4.68 34.55
CA GLU A 123 -3.70 6.02 34.40
C GLU A 123 -2.86 6.17 33.13
N LEU A 124 -2.23 5.08 32.67
CA LEU A 124 -1.55 5.05 31.38
C LEU A 124 -2.52 5.23 30.21
N GLY A 125 -3.74 4.70 30.28
CA GLY A 125 -4.81 4.96 29.29
C GLY A 125 -5.19 6.44 29.22
N HIS A 126 -5.31 7.11 30.37
CA HIS A 126 -5.41 8.58 30.40
C HIS A 126 -4.20 9.26 29.76
N GLY A 127 -3.00 8.71 29.94
CA GLY A 127 -1.77 9.12 29.26
C GLY A 127 -1.89 9.12 27.74
N LEU A 128 -2.53 8.10 27.18
CA LEU A 128 -2.89 7.97 25.75
C LEU A 128 -4.08 8.87 25.35
N GLY A 129 -4.75 9.51 26.31
CA GLY A 129 -5.82 10.46 26.04
C GLY A 129 -7.22 9.88 26.01
N LEU A 130 -7.38 8.68 26.55
CA LEU A 130 -8.70 8.15 26.89
C LEU A 130 -9.32 8.95 28.04
N ASP A 131 -10.62 9.18 27.94
CA ASP A 131 -11.46 9.58 29.07
C ASP A 131 -11.97 8.34 29.83
N HIS A 132 -12.68 8.55 30.94
CA HIS A 132 -13.31 7.42 31.63
C HIS A 132 -14.37 6.76 30.74
N SER A 133 -14.33 5.42 30.68
CA SER A 133 -15.38 4.63 30.05
C SER A 133 -16.67 4.68 30.88
N ALA A 134 -17.81 4.53 30.20
CA ALA A 134 -19.10 4.31 30.85
C ALA A 134 -19.35 2.82 31.17
N ASP A 135 -18.52 1.92 30.64
CA ASP A 135 -18.60 0.49 30.91
C ASP A 135 -17.85 0.14 32.19
N SER A 136 -18.55 -0.49 33.13
CA SER A 136 -17.96 -1.00 34.37
C SER A 136 -17.00 -2.19 34.18
N GLY A 137 -17.00 -2.79 32.98
CA GLY A 137 -16.09 -3.86 32.55
C GLY A 137 -14.78 -3.36 31.96
N ALA A 138 -14.65 -2.07 31.64
CA ALA A 138 -13.46 -1.48 31.02
C ALA A 138 -12.35 -1.17 32.04
N ILE A 139 -11.08 -1.15 31.61
CA ILE A 139 -10.01 -0.69 32.49
C ILE A 139 -10.15 0.81 32.76
N MET A 140 -10.68 1.57 31.81
CA MET A 140 -10.94 3.01 31.97
C MET A 140 -12.21 3.34 32.75
N TRP A 141 -12.88 2.36 33.36
CA TRP A 141 -13.97 2.64 34.31
C TRP A 141 -13.47 3.53 35.46
N PHE A 142 -14.24 4.56 35.82
CA PHE A 142 -13.80 5.56 36.81
C PHE A 142 -13.61 5.02 38.25
N GLN A 143 -14.07 3.80 38.54
CA GLN A 143 -13.89 3.15 39.84
C GLN A 143 -12.94 1.97 39.72
N ALA A 144 -11.99 1.86 40.67
CA ALA A 144 -11.10 0.71 40.72
C ALA A 144 -11.88 -0.60 40.88
N GLY A 145 -11.63 -1.55 39.98
CA GLY A 145 -12.38 -2.79 39.85
C GLY A 145 -11.48 -4.03 39.74
N HIS A 146 -12.00 -5.06 39.07
CA HIS A 146 -11.34 -6.36 38.88
C HIS A 146 -10.57 -6.49 37.56
N VAL A 147 -10.80 -5.56 36.64
CA VAL A 147 -10.24 -5.55 35.28
C VAL A 147 -8.75 -5.29 35.38
N GLU A 148 -7.89 -6.11 34.77
CA GLU A 148 -6.43 -5.98 34.83
C GLU A 148 -5.80 -5.49 33.51
N HIS A 149 -6.55 -5.55 32.41
CA HIS A 149 -6.08 -5.29 31.06
C HIS A 149 -7.08 -4.38 30.32
N PRO A 150 -6.63 -3.56 29.35
CA PRO A 150 -7.52 -2.86 28.44
C PRO A 150 -8.52 -3.84 27.79
N GLN A 151 -9.78 -3.44 27.69
CA GLN A 151 -10.81 -4.16 26.96
C GLN A 151 -11.01 -3.56 25.57
N ASP A 152 -11.84 -4.19 24.74
CA ASP A 152 -12.07 -3.78 23.36
C ASP A 152 -12.52 -2.31 23.23
N ASP A 153 -13.31 -1.79 24.18
CA ASP A 153 -13.73 -0.38 24.18
C ASP A 153 -12.55 0.57 24.47
N ASP A 154 -11.66 0.19 25.38
CA ASP A 154 -10.45 0.93 25.69
C ASP A 154 -9.51 0.97 24.48
N LEU A 155 -9.32 -0.17 23.81
CA LEU A 155 -8.47 -0.30 22.62
C LEU A 155 -9.05 0.47 21.43
N GLN A 156 -10.36 0.37 21.19
CA GLN A 156 -11.03 1.13 20.14
C GLN A 156 -10.99 2.63 20.41
N GLY A 157 -11.19 3.07 21.66
CA GLY A 157 -11.08 4.48 22.02
C GLY A 157 -9.70 5.07 21.74
N VAL A 158 -8.65 4.26 21.89
CA VAL A 158 -7.28 4.64 21.52
C VAL A 158 -7.16 4.64 19.99
N ALA A 159 -7.57 3.58 19.31
CA ALA A 159 -7.53 3.48 17.86
C ALA A 159 -8.22 4.67 17.20
N THR A 160 -9.49 4.94 17.50
CA THR A 160 -10.25 6.08 16.96
C THR A 160 -9.60 7.44 17.23
N ARG A 161 -8.88 7.59 18.33
CA ARG A 161 -8.21 8.87 18.65
C ARG A 161 -7.00 9.13 17.74
N TYR A 162 -6.45 8.09 17.15
CA TYR A 162 -5.21 8.13 16.40
C TYR A 162 -5.31 7.55 14.98
N ASP A 163 -6.45 6.98 14.60
CA ASP A 163 -6.85 6.54 13.27
C ASP A 163 -6.65 7.69 12.26
N GLY A 164 -5.62 7.53 11.42
CA GLY A 164 -5.12 8.58 10.54
C GLY A 164 -6.02 8.82 9.34
N ASP A 165 -6.67 7.77 8.86
CA ASP A 165 -7.39 7.74 7.59
C ASP A 165 -8.91 7.51 7.75
N GLY A 166 -9.36 7.16 8.97
CA GLY A 166 -10.76 7.09 9.37
C GLY A 166 -11.42 5.74 9.08
N ASP A 167 -10.66 4.66 8.95
CA ASP A 167 -11.16 3.34 8.57
C ASP A 167 -11.62 2.48 9.76
N GLY A 168 -11.35 2.93 10.99
CA GLY A 168 -11.71 2.26 12.24
C GLY A 168 -10.61 1.36 12.82
N VAL A 169 -9.44 1.30 12.21
CA VAL A 169 -8.24 0.62 12.68
C VAL A 169 -7.24 1.65 13.21
N GLY A 170 -6.52 1.30 14.28
CA GLY A 170 -5.54 2.21 14.88
C GLY A 170 -4.16 2.05 14.25
N LEU A 171 -3.38 3.13 14.14
CA LEU A 171 -2.07 3.25 13.45
C LEU A 171 -1.02 2.13 13.59
N ALA A 172 -1.11 1.21 14.55
CA ALA A 172 -0.14 0.11 14.65
C ALA A 172 -0.76 -1.30 14.57
N LEU A 173 -2.06 -1.39 14.37
CA LEU A 173 -2.73 -2.56 13.81
C LEU A 173 -3.11 -2.30 12.35
N ASP A 174 -3.01 -1.04 11.92
CA ASP A 174 -3.27 -0.55 10.59
C ASP A 174 -2.04 -0.76 9.70
N ASN A 175 -2.12 -1.73 8.79
CA ASN A 175 -1.10 -2.02 7.80
C ASN A 175 -1.17 -1.07 6.58
N CYS A 176 -2.13 -0.13 6.56
CA CYS A 176 -2.15 1.03 5.66
C CYS A 176 -2.50 2.35 6.37
N PRO A 177 -1.63 2.90 7.24
CA PRO A 177 -1.93 4.04 8.14
C PRO A 177 -2.47 5.35 7.52
N ASP A 178 -2.36 5.50 6.20
CA ASP A 178 -2.77 6.67 5.44
C ASP A 178 -3.84 6.34 4.37
N THR A 179 -4.28 5.08 4.25
CA THR A 179 -5.21 4.59 3.20
C THR A 179 -6.24 3.63 3.80
N PRO A 180 -7.54 4.02 3.84
CA PRO A 180 -8.54 3.27 4.57
C PRO A 180 -8.67 1.82 4.12
N ASN A 181 -8.40 0.87 5.02
CA ASN A 181 -8.42 -0.55 4.73
C ASN A 181 -8.95 -1.41 5.90
N PRO A 182 -10.26 -1.34 6.24
CA PRO A 182 -10.80 -1.94 7.45
C PRO A 182 -10.62 -3.48 7.57
N SER A 183 -10.35 -4.17 6.45
CA SER A 183 -10.12 -5.61 6.44
C SER A 183 -8.71 -6.02 6.87
N GLN A 184 -7.74 -5.10 6.81
CA GLN A 184 -6.34 -5.36 7.15
C GLN A 184 -5.79 -6.58 6.41
N SER A 185 -6.21 -6.73 5.14
CA SER A 185 -5.72 -7.80 4.26
C SER A 185 -4.24 -7.59 3.97
N ASP A 186 -3.50 -8.69 3.87
CA ASP A 186 -2.05 -8.75 3.71
C ASP A 186 -1.70 -10.12 3.11
N VAL A 187 -1.69 -10.20 1.77
CA VAL A 187 -1.55 -11.46 1.03
C VAL A 187 -0.13 -12.04 1.15
N ASP A 188 0.90 -11.21 1.08
CA ASP A 188 2.30 -11.63 1.13
C ASP A 188 2.91 -11.66 2.55
N THR A 189 2.21 -11.10 3.55
CA THR A 189 2.57 -11.04 4.97
C THR A 189 3.80 -10.18 5.28
N ASP A 190 4.08 -9.16 4.48
CA ASP A 190 5.19 -8.23 4.72
C ASP A 190 4.86 -7.07 5.69
N ALA A 191 3.60 -7.02 6.15
CA ALA A 191 2.98 -6.00 7.01
C ALA A 191 2.61 -4.66 6.34
N GLN A 192 2.72 -4.55 5.01
CA GLN A 192 2.01 -3.61 4.16
C GLN A 192 0.64 -4.21 3.82
N GLY A 193 -0.44 -3.43 3.90
CA GLY A 193 -1.76 -3.95 3.56
C GLY A 193 -2.06 -3.89 2.07
N ASP A 194 -2.91 -4.81 1.59
CA ASP A 194 -3.20 -4.94 0.15
C ASP A 194 -3.68 -3.63 -0.52
N GLU A 195 -4.40 -2.79 0.23
CA GLU A 195 -4.93 -1.49 -0.28
C GLU A 195 -3.85 -0.44 -0.51
N CYS A 196 -2.70 -0.57 0.16
CA CYS A 196 -1.55 0.33 0.02
C CYS A 196 -0.29 -0.41 -0.46
N ASP A 197 -0.43 -1.64 -0.94
CA ASP A 197 0.64 -2.41 -1.53
C ASP A 197 0.54 -2.40 -3.07
N ALA A 198 1.67 -2.17 -3.72
CA ALA A 198 1.78 -2.13 -5.16
C ALA A 198 2.04 -3.51 -5.79
N ASP A 199 2.45 -4.51 -5.00
CA ASP A 199 2.81 -5.89 -5.39
C ASP A 199 2.32 -6.84 -4.28
N ILE A 200 1.00 -7.10 -4.22
CA ILE A 200 0.36 -7.65 -3.00
C ILE A 200 0.74 -9.11 -2.73
N ASP A 201 1.30 -9.82 -3.69
CA ASP A 201 1.74 -11.21 -3.53
C ASP A 201 3.28 -11.39 -3.57
N ALA A 202 4.02 -10.29 -3.69
CA ALA A 202 5.47 -10.22 -3.74
C ALA A 202 6.14 -11.10 -4.80
N ASP A 203 5.50 -11.28 -5.95
CA ASP A 203 6.10 -12.02 -7.07
C ASP A 203 7.03 -11.16 -7.96
N GLY A 204 7.02 -9.83 -7.75
CA GLY A 204 7.79 -8.84 -8.46
C GLY A 204 7.09 -8.23 -9.68
N VAL A 205 5.81 -8.52 -9.89
CA VAL A 205 4.92 -7.93 -10.90
C VAL A 205 3.85 -7.11 -10.18
N TYR A 206 3.55 -5.92 -10.72
CA TYR A 206 2.76 -4.93 -9.99
C TYR A 206 1.29 -4.99 -10.36
N ASN A 207 0.42 -4.85 -9.35
CA ASN A 207 -1.04 -5.01 -9.44
C ASN A 207 -1.72 -4.09 -10.45
N SER A 208 -1.12 -2.93 -10.74
CA SER A 208 -1.74 -1.91 -11.60
C SER A 208 -0.76 -0.95 -12.25
N ALA A 209 -1.26 -0.23 -13.26
CA ALA A 209 -0.53 0.88 -13.87
C ALA A 209 -0.44 2.08 -12.91
N GLY A 210 0.71 2.76 -12.92
CA GLY A 210 0.94 3.94 -12.09
C GLY A 210 1.42 3.61 -10.67
N ALA A 211 2.03 2.43 -10.47
CA ALA A 211 2.65 2.03 -9.22
C ALA A 211 3.64 3.10 -8.71
N ASP A 212 3.48 3.47 -7.44
CA ASP A 212 4.33 4.43 -6.75
C ASP A 212 5.47 3.72 -6.03
N ALA A 213 6.71 4.15 -6.27
CA ALA A 213 7.88 3.60 -5.58
C ALA A 213 7.97 3.96 -4.09
N ARG A 214 6.96 4.61 -3.48
CA ARG A 214 6.89 4.83 -2.02
C ARG A 214 6.46 3.57 -1.24
N TYR A 215 5.58 2.75 -1.81
CA TYR A 215 4.99 1.58 -1.14
C TYR A 215 5.79 0.31 -1.47
N GLY A 216 7.08 0.30 -1.14
CA GLY A 216 7.92 -0.87 -1.44
C GLY A 216 9.43 -0.62 -1.48
N LEU A 217 9.89 0.62 -1.26
CA LEU A 217 11.31 0.91 -1.17
C LEU A 217 11.62 2.04 -0.17
N ASP A 218 12.45 1.74 0.82
CA ASP A 218 13.14 2.70 1.69
C ASP A 218 14.06 3.61 0.85
N THR A 219 13.52 4.74 0.36
CA THR A 219 14.22 5.65 -0.58
C THR A 219 14.80 6.91 0.04
N LEU A 220 15.12 6.94 1.34
CA LEU A 220 15.73 8.13 1.94
C LEU A 220 17.27 8.13 2.01
N SER A 221 17.95 7.27 1.23
CA SER A 221 19.39 7.46 0.96
C SER A 221 19.65 8.32 -0.29
N SER A 222 19.09 9.53 -0.35
CA SER A 222 19.33 10.44 -1.48
C SER A 222 20.54 11.36 -1.22
N SER A 223 21.42 11.47 -2.22
CA SER A 223 22.45 12.51 -2.24
C SER A 223 21.92 13.73 -2.98
N TYR A 224 22.00 14.90 -2.35
CA TYR A 224 21.54 16.17 -2.91
C TYR A 224 22.64 16.85 -3.71
N TYR A 225 22.31 17.34 -4.91
CA TYR A 225 23.28 18.01 -5.78
C TYR A 225 22.79 19.39 -6.23
N PRO A 226 23.59 20.45 -6.05
CA PRO A 226 23.47 21.64 -6.89
C PRO A 226 23.91 21.28 -8.31
N PHE A 227 23.15 21.68 -9.34
CA PHE A 227 23.49 21.37 -10.73
C PHE A 227 23.18 22.55 -11.67
N GLY A 228 23.84 22.63 -12.83
CA GLY A 228 23.70 23.74 -13.79
C GLY A 228 24.68 24.91 -13.59
N PRO A 229 24.79 25.82 -14.58
CA PRO A 229 25.69 26.97 -14.52
C PRO A 229 25.27 27.96 -13.43
N GLY A 230 26.19 28.25 -12.48
CA GLY A 230 25.92 29.13 -11.33
C GLY A 230 25.31 28.43 -10.12
N SER A 231 25.33 27.10 -10.08
CA SER A 231 24.79 26.33 -8.96
C SER A 231 25.64 26.47 -7.69
N SER A 232 24.94 26.70 -6.57
CA SER A 232 25.49 26.82 -5.21
C SER A 232 24.49 26.19 -4.23
N SER A 233 24.83 26.10 -2.94
CA SER A 233 23.90 25.62 -1.90
C SER A 233 22.61 26.45 -1.77
N THR A 234 22.51 27.58 -2.48
CA THR A 234 21.35 28.49 -2.48
C THR A 234 20.70 28.64 -3.87
N SER A 235 21.09 27.85 -4.89
CA SER A 235 20.57 28.02 -6.26
C SER A 235 19.17 27.44 -6.46
N ASN A 236 18.50 27.81 -7.57
CA ASN A 236 17.17 27.32 -7.96
C ASN A 236 17.19 25.97 -8.69
N HIS A 237 18.36 25.33 -8.75
CA HIS A 237 18.57 24.07 -9.46
C HIS A 237 18.93 23.01 -8.42
N ARG A 238 18.05 22.03 -8.24
CA ARG A 238 18.21 20.93 -7.28
C ARG A 238 17.95 19.59 -7.94
N ALA A 239 18.82 18.64 -7.65
CA ALA A 239 18.59 17.27 -8.06
C ALA A 239 18.82 16.29 -6.91
N MET A 240 18.11 15.19 -6.99
CA MET A 240 18.24 14.05 -6.10
C MET A 240 18.27 12.77 -6.90
N THR A 241 18.92 11.75 -6.34
CA THR A 241 18.93 10.41 -6.90
C THR A 241 17.82 9.58 -6.29
N PHE A 242 17.17 8.74 -7.10
CA PHE A 242 16.27 7.70 -6.61
C PHE A 242 16.57 6.36 -7.30
N PRO A 243 16.47 5.24 -6.57
CA PRO A 243 16.44 3.92 -7.17
C PRO A 243 15.08 3.65 -7.82
N VAL A 244 15.04 2.68 -8.73
CA VAL A 244 13.81 2.20 -9.37
C VAL A 244 13.71 0.70 -9.15
N ALA A 245 12.62 0.23 -8.52
CA ALA A 245 12.32 -1.19 -8.38
C ALA A 245 11.74 -1.80 -9.67
N VAL A 246 10.98 -1.02 -10.43
CA VAL A 246 10.13 -1.54 -11.51
C VAL A 246 10.64 -1.15 -12.88
N THR A 247 10.67 -2.09 -13.82
CA THR A 247 10.88 -1.74 -15.23
C THR A 247 9.56 -1.24 -15.82
N GLY A 248 9.57 -0.04 -16.38
CA GLY A 248 8.35 0.57 -16.89
C GLY A 248 8.55 1.96 -17.47
N ARG A 249 7.43 2.62 -17.74
CA ARG A 249 7.38 4.00 -18.21
C ARG A 249 7.13 4.92 -17.04
N LEU A 250 8.14 5.70 -16.65
CA LEU A 250 7.99 6.75 -15.66
C LEU A 250 7.15 7.87 -16.28
N SER A 251 5.86 7.90 -15.94
CA SER A 251 4.83 8.72 -16.56
C SER A 251 4.64 10.06 -15.85
N ALA A 252 4.87 10.09 -14.54
CA ALA A 252 4.78 11.31 -13.75
C ALA A 252 5.70 11.29 -12.52
N VAL A 253 5.90 12.47 -11.93
CA VAL A 253 6.39 12.61 -10.55
C VAL A 253 5.40 13.39 -9.72
N SER A 254 5.06 12.91 -8.53
CA SER A 254 4.26 13.69 -7.58
C SER A 254 5.19 14.53 -6.72
N LEU A 255 5.04 15.84 -6.81
CA LEU A 255 5.89 16.78 -6.09
C LEU A 255 5.07 17.84 -5.36
N PRO A 256 5.42 18.21 -4.12
CA PRO A 256 4.73 19.24 -3.37
C PRO A 256 5.27 20.64 -3.78
N VAL A 257 4.78 21.11 -4.93
CA VAL A 257 5.20 22.36 -5.57
C VAL A 257 4.23 23.49 -5.28
N PHE A 258 4.75 24.71 -5.10
CA PHE A 258 3.98 25.93 -5.13
C PHE A 258 4.65 26.98 -6.05
N CYS A 259 3.87 27.56 -6.96
CA CYS A 259 4.36 28.55 -7.93
C CYS A 259 3.35 29.69 -8.08
N ALA A 260 3.56 30.80 -7.38
CA ALA A 260 2.71 31.99 -7.52
C ALA A 260 3.04 32.81 -8.78
N SER A 261 4.30 32.79 -9.19
CA SER A 261 4.80 33.44 -10.42
C SER A 261 6.10 32.75 -10.86
N GLY A 262 6.41 32.72 -12.16
CA GLY A 262 7.65 32.14 -12.67
C GLY A 262 7.48 30.83 -13.44
N SER A 263 8.60 30.14 -13.69
CA SER A 263 8.63 28.89 -14.48
C SER A 263 9.26 27.75 -13.68
N LEU A 264 8.82 26.52 -13.97
CA LEU A 264 9.33 25.27 -13.41
C LEU A 264 9.68 24.31 -14.55
N LEU A 265 10.88 23.74 -14.52
CA LEU A 265 11.29 22.63 -15.37
C LEU A 265 11.66 21.43 -14.50
N VAL A 266 10.91 20.34 -14.66
CA VAL A 266 11.19 19.06 -14.02
C VAL A 266 11.79 18.13 -15.06
N SER A 267 12.83 17.38 -14.72
CA SER A 267 13.49 16.45 -15.63
C SER A 267 13.97 15.18 -14.93
N ILE A 268 13.86 14.05 -15.62
CA ILE A 268 14.49 12.79 -15.26
C ILE A 268 15.77 12.65 -16.07
N ARG A 269 16.88 12.34 -15.41
CA ARG A 269 18.22 12.29 -16.02
C ARG A 269 18.94 11.01 -15.65
N THR A 270 19.81 10.52 -16.54
CA THR A 270 20.76 9.45 -16.16
C THR A 270 21.82 10.00 -15.20
N LEU A 271 22.47 9.12 -14.46
CA LEU A 271 23.56 9.50 -13.55
C LEU A 271 24.93 9.43 -14.24
N ASN A 272 25.84 10.30 -13.80
CA ASN A 272 27.28 10.19 -14.03
C ASN A 272 27.95 10.05 -12.66
N ALA A 273 28.44 8.85 -12.36
CA ALA A 273 28.68 8.40 -10.98
C ALA A 273 27.40 8.55 -10.14
N SER A 274 27.41 9.41 -9.13
CA SER A 274 26.23 9.66 -8.27
C SER A 274 25.53 10.99 -8.60
N ALA A 275 26.04 11.78 -9.54
CA ALA A 275 25.49 13.10 -9.88
C ALA A 275 24.61 13.04 -11.14
N PRO A 276 23.64 13.95 -11.30
CA PRO A 276 22.85 14.07 -12.53
C PRO A 276 23.76 14.34 -13.73
N SER A 277 23.55 13.59 -14.82
CA SER A 277 24.25 13.82 -16.08
C SER A 277 23.54 14.84 -16.97
N ALA A 278 24.17 15.21 -18.09
CA ALA A 278 23.56 16.07 -19.09
C ALA A 278 22.44 15.39 -19.90
N ASN A 279 22.34 14.05 -19.85
CA ASN A 279 21.36 13.28 -20.62
C ASN A 279 19.99 13.29 -19.92
N VAL A 280 18.99 13.87 -20.60
CA VAL A 280 17.60 13.99 -20.13
C VAL A 280 16.75 12.90 -20.77
N LEU A 281 16.06 12.11 -19.95
CA LEU A 281 15.19 11.02 -20.37
C LEU A 281 13.73 11.48 -20.53
N ALA A 282 13.26 12.29 -19.61
CA ALA A 282 11.93 12.92 -19.65
C ALA A 282 12.01 14.31 -19.06
N SER A 283 11.14 15.21 -19.51
CA SER A 283 11.03 16.55 -18.95
C SER A 283 9.64 17.14 -19.10
N GLN A 284 9.27 17.96 -18.14
CA GLN A 284 8.04 18.73 -18.15
C GLN A 284 8.36 20.18 -17.80
N SER A 285 8.00 21.11 -18.70
CA SER A 285 8.15 22.55 -18.50
C SER A 285 6.80 23.19 -18.21
N PHE A 286 6.80 24.11 -17.25
CA PHE A 286 5.69 25.01 -16.98
C PHE A 286 6.23 26.43 -17.05
N ASP A 287 5.89 27.13 -18.13
CA ASP A 287 6.38 28.48 -18.39
C ASP A 287 5.34 29.54 -18.05
N SER A 288 5.74 30.60 -17.33
CA SER A 288 4.88 31.75 -17.05
C SER A 288 4.27 32.32 -18.34
N PRO A 289 2.94 32.57 -18.39
CA PRO A 289 1.99 32.65 -17.27
C PRO A 289 1.24 31.34 -16.98
N SER A 290 1.64 30.22 -17.58
CA SER A 290 0.95 28.94 -17.39
C SER A 290 1.02 28.54 -15.91
N PRO A 291 -0.12 28.21 -15.28
CA PRO A 291 -0.12 27.81 -13.89
C PRO A 291 0.62 26.48 -13.74
N VAL A 292 1.59 26.43 -12.82
CA VAL A 292 2.15 25.16 -12.37
C VAL A 292 1.14 24.53 -11.43
N PRO A 293 0.74 23.26 -11.63
CA PRO A 293 -0.08 22.54 -10.67
C PRO A 293 0.61 22.58 -9.30
N GLY A 294 -0.12 23.04 -8.28
CA GLY A 294 0.42 23.17 -6.94
C GLY A 294 -0.66 22.92 -5.89
N SER A 295 -0.24 22.44 -4.73
CA SER A 295 -1.12 22.17 -3.60
C SER A 295 -0.53 22.79 -2.33
N PRO A 296 -1.34 23.41 -1.46
CA PRO A 296 -0.90 23.81 -0.13
C PRO A 296 -0.63 22.60 0.79
N ALA A 297 -1.08 21.39 0.42
CA ALA A 297 -0.85 20.15 1.15
C ALA A 297 -0.60 18.96 0.19
N GLY A 298 0.47 18.21 0.43
CA GLY A 298 0.79 17.00 -0.34
C GLY A 298 1.43 17.24 -1.71
N GLY A 299 1.77 16.14 -2.39
CA GLY A 299 2.34 16.16 -3.74
C GLY A 299 1.27 16.35 -4.82
N VAL A 300 1.64 17.03 -5.91
CA VAL A 300 0.81 17.11 -7.12
C VAL A 300 1.50 16.32 -8.23
N PRO A 301 0.80 15.39 -8.91
CA PRO A 301 1.34 14.69 -10.07
C PRO A 301 1.68 15.65 -11.21
N LEU A 302 2.94 15.62 -11.64
CA LEU A 302 3.45 16.32 -12.80
C LEU A 302 3.78 15.29 -13.88
N ALA A 303 2.84 15.10 -14.80
CA ALA A 303 2.99 14.18 -15.92
C ALA A 303 4.03 14.66 -16.92
N PHE A 304 4.83 13.73 -17.45
CA PHE A 304 5.77 13.98 -18.53
C PHE A 304 5.08 13.84 -19.89
N THR A 305 5.24 14.84 -20.75
CA THR A 305 4.79 14.77 -22.16
C THR A 305 5.30 13.53 -22.89
N THR A 306 6.54 13.14 -22.60
CA THR A 306 7.15 11.90 -23.09
C THR A 306 7.67 11.12 -21.89
N PRO A 307 6.96 10.06 -21.44
CA PRO A 307 7.42 9.20 -20.36
C PRO A 307 8.79 8.58 -20.64
N ALA A 308 9.62 8.46 -19.59
CA ALA A 308 10.94 7.85 -19.69
C ALA A 308 10.86 6.33 -19.44
N MET A 309 11.54 5.54 -20.26
CA MET A 309 11.80 4.13 -19.90
C MET A 309 12.80 4.08 -18.76
N VAL A 310 12.43 3.41 -17.68
CA VAL A 310 13.28 3.12 -16.52
C VAL A 310 13.40 1.61 -16.33
N SER A 311 14.50 1.18 -15.71
CA SER A 311 14.80 -0.22 -15.49
C SER A 311 14.96 -0.53 -14.01
N ALA A 312 14.39 -1.66 -13.59
CA ALA A 312 14.56 -2.22 -12.25
C ALA A 312 16.05 -2.30 -11.85
N GLY A 313 16.35 -1.99 -10.59
CA GLY A 313 17.70 -2.00 -10.03
C GLY A 313 18.60 -0.83 -10.48
N SER A 314 18.12 0.06 -11.34
CA SER A 314 18.84 1.27 -11.75
C SER A 314 18.54 2.45 -10.84
N SER A 315 19.35 3.51 -10.93
CA SER A 315 19.08 4.78 -10.27
C SER A 315 19.11 5.94 -11.27
N TYR A 316 18.22 6.89 -11.06
CA TYR A 316 18.06 8.08 -11.91
C TYR A 316 18.11 9.34 -11.06
N ALA A 317 18.30 10.49 -11.71
CA ALA A 317 18.20 11.78 -11.07
C ALA A 317 16.88 12.46 -11.43
N LEU A 318 16.11 12.85 -10.41
CA LEU A 318 15.08 13.86 -10.55
C LEU A 318 15.76 15.21 -10.38
N ALA A 319 15.74 16.01 -11.44
CA ALA A 319 16.43 17.30 -11.51
C ALA A 319 15.42 18.38 -11.84
N VAL A 320 15.39 19.42 -11.00
CA VAL A 320 14.39 20.47 -11.09
C VAL A 320 15.02 21.85 -11.09
N GLU A 321 14.53 22.69 -11.99
CA GLU A 321 14.98 24.05 -12.25
C GLU A 321 13.79 25.00 -12.09
N ALA A 322 13.89 25.97 -11.18
CA ALA A 322 12.82 26.93 -10.90
C ALA A 322 13.27 28.38 -11.14
N SER A 323 12.33 29.26 -11.46
CA SER A 323 12.54 30.71 -11.55
C SER A 323 11.34 31.48 -10.99
N GLY A 324 11.51 32.76 -10.66
CA GLY A 324 10.44 33.57 -10.04
C GLY A 324 10.09 33.09 -8.62
N ASP A 325 8.80 33.06 -8.30
CA ASP A 325 8.22 32.59 -7.02
C ASP A 325 7.80 31.11 -7.06
N CYS A 326 8.47 30.28 -7.88
CA CYS A 326 8.34 28.83 -7.86
C CYS A 326 9.23 28.19 -6.77
N GLY A 327 8.66 27.29 -5.97
CA GLY A 327 9.36 26.59 -4.89
C GLY A 327 8.69 25.29 -4.42
N TRP A 328 9.28 24.69 -3.38
CA TRP A 328 8.83 23.44 -2.74
C TRP A 328 8.28 23.76 -1.36
N THR A 329 7.12 23.22 -1.04
CA THR A 329 6.49 23.40 0.27
C THR A 329 6.24 22.05 0.86
N VAL A 330 6.63 21.85 2.10
CA VAL A 330 6.09 20.75 2.85
C VAL A 330 6.02 21.29 4.29
N SER A 331 4.82 21.48 4.90
CA SER A 331 4.32 21.65 6.29
C SER A 331 3.13 20.79 6.78
N THR A 332 3.05 20.53 8.11
CA THR A 332 1.78 20.21 8.86
C THR A 332 1.31 21.14 10.05
N VAL A 333 1.60 22.46 10.19
CA VAL A 333 0.88 23.35 11.21
C VAL A 333 -0.27 24.02 10.44
N PRO A 334 -1.31 24.60 11.08
CA PRO A 334 -2.01 25.76 10.50
C PRO A 334 -1.08 26.72 9.73
N ASP A 335 0.18 26.88 10.16
CA ASP A 335 1.27 27.52 9.39
C ASP A 335 2.71 26.87 9.56
N TYR A 336 2.95 25.52 9.40
CA TYR A 336 4.28 24.78 9.26
C TYR A 336 4.88 23.68 10.25
N ALA A 337 4.58 22.33 10.11
CA ALA A 337 4.90 21.15 11.03
C ALA A 337 5.43 19.80 10.37
N PRO A 338 5.60 18.63 11.08
CA PRO A 338 6.28 17.37 10.66
C PRO A 338 5.98 16.74 9.28
N GLY A 339 6.97 16.02 8.71
CA GLY A 339 6.87 15.24 7.45
C GLY A 339 7.37 15.97 6.19
N GLN A 340 8.14 17.03 6.37
CA GLN A 340 7.98 18.18 5.49
C GLN A 340 9.28 19.05 5.37
N GLY A 341 9.86 19.13 4.15
CA GLY A 341 10.93 20.02 3.70
C GLY A 341 10.48 21.35 2.98
N TYR A 342 11.33 22.37 2.79
CA TYR A 342 10.94 23.67 2.18
C TYR A 342 12.07 24.32 1.37
N PHE A 343 11.79 25.07 0.28
CA PHE A 343 12.74 26.06 -0.29
C PHE A 343 12.12 27.22 -1.10
N SER A 344 12.62 28.47 -0.94
CA SER A 344 12.20 29.71 -1.66
C SER A 344 13.39 30.49 -2.25
N VAL A 345 13.30 31.04 -3.47
CA VAL A 345 14.47 31.69 -4.13
C VAL A 345 14.54 33.22 -4.10
N ASN A 346 13.48 33.95 -3.68
CA ASN A 346 13.47 35.13 -2.78
C ASN A 346 12.24 36.05 -2.95
N GLY A 347 11.40 36.11 -1.91
CA GLY A 347 10.50 37.25 -1.72
C GLY A 347 9.72 37.31 -0.41
N SER A 348 9.99 36.52 0.63
CA SER A 348 10.95 36.99 1.66
C SER A 348 11.27 35.91 2.72
N ARG A 349 11.46 34.67 2.25
CA ARG A 349 12.32 33.56 2.78
C ARG A 349 11.59 32.35 3.37
N TRP A 350 11.92 31.13 2.87
CA TRP A 350 11.66 29.86 3.55
C TRP A 350 12.62 28.74 3.14
N PHE A 351 13.18 27.98 4.11
CA PHE A 351 13.79 26.65 3.91
C PHE A 351 13.93 25.85 5.23
N SER A 352 13.65 24.54 5.23
CA SER A 352 14.22 23.48 6.11
C SER A 352 13.99 22.15 5.40
N THR A 353 14.97 21.27 5.23
CA THR A 353 14.81 19.98 4.50
C THR A 353 15.58 18.89 5.24
N VAL A 354 14.90 17.80 5.61
CA VAL A 354 15.55 16.49 5.84
C VAL A 354 14.89 15.41 4.98
N ASP A 355 13.65 15.63 4.54
CA ASP A 355 12.97 14.79 3.56
C ASP A 355 12.52 15.68 2.39
N PHE A 356 12.94 15.35 1.17
CA PHE A 356 12.29 15.82 -0.05
C PHE A 356 11.32 14.70 -0.47
N PRO A 357 10.06 14.70 0.01
CA PRO A 357 9.14 13.65 -0.35
C PRO A 357 8.69 13.86 -1.78
N PHE A 358 8.95 12.86 -2.62
CA PHE A 358 8.38 12.77 -3.96
C PHE A 358 7.87 11.36 -4.21
N GLN A 359 7.02 11.24 -5.22
CA GLN A 359 6.57 9.96 -5.76
C GLN A 359 7.05 9.90 -7.20
N VAL A 360 7.40 8.72 -7.64
CA VAL A 360 7.57 8.43 -9.05
C VAL A 360 6.44 7.51 -9.43
N ILE A 361 5.69 7.90 -10.45
CA ILE A 361 4.58 7.11 -10.96
C ILE A 361 5.13 6.40 -12.18
N ILE A 362 5.23 5.07 -12.08
CA ILE A 362 5.74 4.21 -13.14
C ILE A 362 4.58 3.35 -13.62
N ASP A 363 4.31 3.40 -14.92
CA ASP A 363 3.44 2.43 -15.58
C ASP A 363 4.28 1.18 -15.84
N PRO A 364 4.07 0.07 -15.12
CA PRO A 364 4.87 -1.15 -15.28
C PRO A 364 4.78 -1.66 -16.72
N ALA A 365 5.86 -2.29 -17.20
CA ALA A 365 5.86 -2.89 -18.53
C ALA A 365 4.92 -4.11 -18.64
N ILE A 366 4.69 -4.77 -17.50
CA ILE A 366 3.78 -5.90 -17.32
C ILE A 366 2.98 -5.59 -16.06
N VAL A 367 1.66 -5.72 -16.13
CA VAL A 367 0.74 -5.56 -15.00
C VAL A 367 0.29 -6.96 -14.61
N ASP A 368 0.16 -7.18 -13.31
CA ASP A 368 -0.17 -8.48 -12.76
C ASP A 368 -1.59 -8.92 -13.15
N ASN A 369 -1.69 -10.06 -13.83
CA ASN A 369 -2.94 -10.70 -14.20
C ASN A 369 -3.46 -11.70 -13.14
N CYS A 370 -2.73 -11.92 -12.04
CA CYS A 370 -3.19 -12.61 -10.83
C CYS A 370 -2.70 -11.93 -9.53
N PRO A 371 -3.21 -10.72 -9.20
CA PRO A 371 -2.70 -9.93 -8.06
C PRO A 371 -2.55 -10.68 -6.74
N ALA A 372 -3.43 -11.63 -6.43
CA ALA A 372 -3.40 -12.34 -5.15
C ALA A 372 -2.71 -13.72 -5.21
N VAL A 373 -2.06 -14.07 -6.32
CA VAL A 373 -1.50 -15.40 -6.57
C VAL A 373 -0.19 -15.30 -7.34
N ILE A 374 0.91 -15.58 -6.64
CA ILE A 374 2.28 -15.54 -7.17
C ILE A 374 2.37 -16.18 -8.56
N ASN A 375 2.62 -15.37 -9.58
CA ASN A 375 2.61 -15.80 -10.97
C ASN A 375 3.55 -14.97 -11.88
N GLN A 376 4.79 -14.74 -11.44
CA GLN A 376 5.81 -13.95 -12.15
C GLN A 376 5.94 -14.18 -13.68
N GLY A 377 5.54 -15.36 -14.17
CA GLY A 377 5.50 -15.70 -15.60
C GLY A 377 4.37 -15.04 -16.41
N GLN A 378 3.33 -14.52 -15.75
CA GLN A 378 2.23 -13.74 -16.33
C GLN A 378 1.64 -14.40 -17.58
N SER A 379 1.43 -15.72 -17.50
CA SER A 379 0.80 -16.51 -18.56
C SER A 379 -0.70 -16.23 -18.56
N ASP A 380 -1.28 -16.19 -19.75
CA ASP A 380 -2.66 -15.81 -20.05
C ASP A 380 -2.98 -16.48 -21.41
N LEU A 381 -3.44 -17.72 -21.34
CA LEU A 381 -3.55 -18.60 -22.49
C LEU A 381 -4.69 -18.19 -23.44
N ASP A 382 -5.82 -17.73 -22.91
CA ASP A 382 -6.98 -17.29 -23.68
C ASP A 382 -6.99 -15.78 -23.99
N GLY A 383 -6.17 -15.00 -23.28
CA GLY A 383 -6.00 -13.56 -23.50
C GLY A 383 -7.11 -12.71 -22.90
N ASP A 384 -7.87 -13.20 -21.91
CA ASP A 384 -8.96 -12.47 -21.27
C ASP A 384 -8.46 -11.43 -20.23
N GLY A 385 -7.17 -11.51 -19.87
CA GLY A 385 -6.48 -10.63 -18.93
C GLY A 385 -6.45 -11.12 -17.49
N ARG A 386 -7.02 -12.30 -17.20
CA ARG A 386 -6.77 -13.09 -15.99
C ARG A 386 -5.64 -14.08 -16.28
N GLY A 387 -4.74 -14.27 -15.32
CA GLY A 387 -3.62 -15.18 -15.53
C GLY A 387 -3.96 -16.63 -15.28
N ASP A 388 -3.27 -17.53 -15.98
CA ASP A 388 -3.44 -18.99 -15.85
C ASP A 388 -3.37 -19.49 -14.39
N ALA A 389 -2.59 -18.80 -13.54
CA ALA A 389 -2.40 -19.17 -12.14
C ALA A 389 -3.64 -18.95 -11.27
N CYS A 390 -4.53 -18.05 -11.66
CA CYS A 390 -5.75 -17.68 -10.96
C CYS A 390 -7.01 -17.85 -11.82
N ASP A 391 -6.89 -18.53 -12.96
CA ASP A 391 -8.02 -18.85 -13.82
C ASP A 391 -8.64 -20.22 -13.53
N GLU A 392 -9.95 -20.28 -13.57
CA GLU A 392 -10.73 -21.51 -13.43
C GLU A 392 -10.98 -22.20 -14.78
N ASP A 393 -10.75 -21.51 -15.89
CA ASP A 393 -10.91 -21.97 -17.28
C ASP A 393 -9.76 -21.36 -18.10
N MET A 394 -8.61 -22.04 -18.18
CA MET A 394 -7.37 -21.43 -18.69
C MET A 394 -7.36 -21.21 -20.21
N ASP A 395 -8.06 -22.04 -20.98
CA ASP A 395 -8.09 -21.93 -22.44
C ASP A 395 -9.39 -21.29 -22.98
N GLY A 396 -10.35 -20.99 -22.10
CA GLY A 396 -11.49 -20.14 -22.37
C GLY A 396 -12.54 -20.80 -23.26
N ASP A 397 -12.61 -22.14 -23.25
CA ASP A 397 -13.52 -22.92 -24.08
C ASP A 397 -14.90 -23.12 -23.44
N GLY A 398 -15.06 -22.72 -22.17
CA GLY A 398 -16.30 -22.83 -21.40
C GLY A 398 -16.41 -24.11 -20.57
N LEU A 399 -15.37 -24.93 -20.48
CA LEU A 399 -15.25 -26.07 -19.58
C LEU A 399 -14.19 -25.78 -18.51
N SER A 400 -14.54 -26.00 -17.23
CA SER A 400 -13.61 -25.64 -16.16
C SER A 400 -12.40 -26.59 -16.12
N ASN A 401 -11.25 -26.02 -15.77
CA ASN A 401 -9.98 -26.72 -15.53
C ASN A 401 -10.12 -27.99 -14.64
N GLU A 402 -11.07 -27.97 -13.69
CA GLU A 402 -11.34 -29.11 -12.80
C GLU A 402 -12.24 -30.15 -13.48
N ASP A 403 -13.27 -29.73 -14.21
CA ASP A 403 -14.15 -30.65 -14.95
C ASP A 403 -13.41 -31.37 -16.07
N GLU A 404 -12.55 -30.66 -16.78
CA GLU A 404 -11.66 -31.27 -17.77
C GLU A 404 -10.75 -32.33 -17.15
N ARG A 405 -10.08 -32.02 -16.03
CA ARG A 405 -9.17 -32.98 -15.37
C ARG A 405 -9.90 -34.18 -14.76
N THR A 406 -11.10 -33.99 -14.24
CA THR A 406 -11.74 -34.98 -13.36
C THR A 406 -12.97 -35.67 -13.95
N LEU A 407 -13.70 -34.99 -14.84
CA LEU A 407 -14.95 -35.49 -15.42
C LEU A 407 -14.77 -35.92 -16.88
N HIS A 408 -14.08 -35.10 -17.69
CA HIS A 408 -13.97 -35.31 -19.14
C HIS A 408 -12.63 -35.90 -19.58
N ALA A 409 -11.60 -35.79 -18.76
CA ALA A 409 -10.22 -36.21 -19.06
C ALA A 409 -9.62 -35.53 -20.30
N THR A 410 -10.12 -34.35 -20.64
CA THR A 410 -9.57 -33.43 -21.64
C THR A 410 -8.35 -32.67 -21.10
N ASN A 411 -7.73 -31.83 -21.92
CA ASN A 411 -6.53 -31.09 -21.55
C ASN A 411 -6.83 -29.59 -21.32
N PRO A 412 -6.71 -29.09 -20.06
CA PRO A 412 -7.01 -27.69 -19.68
C PRO A 412 -6.13 -26.58 -20.25
N LEU A 413 -5.34 -26.90 -21.26
CA LEU A 413 -4.46 -25.96 -21.95
C LEU A 413 -4.75 -25.97 -23.45
N LEU A 414 -5.85 -26.61 -23.87
CA LEU A 414 -6.27 -26.82 -25.24
C LEU A 414 -7.79 -26.77 -25.28
N ALA A 415 -8.32 -25.66 -25.78
CA ALA A 415 -9.76 -25.47 -26.01
C ALA A 415 -10.42 -26.53 -26.94
N ASP A 416 -9.63 -27.38 -27.58
CA ASP A 416 -10.04 -28.46 -28.49
C ASP A 416 -8.99 -29.58 -28.33
N THR A 417 -9.30 -30.58 -27.50
CA THR A 417 -8.36 -31.61 -27.07
C THR A 417 -8.03 -32.60 -28.19
N ASP A 418 -8.98 -32.94 -29.04
CA ASP A 418 -8.79 -33.92 -30.11
C ASP A 418 -8.44 -33.30 -31.48
N GLY A 419 -8.58 -31.99 -31.60
CA GLY A 419 -8.15 -31.16 -32.72
C GLY A 419 -9.06 -31.24 -33.94
N ASP A 420 -10.35 -31.51 -33.74
CA ASP A 420 -11.32 -31.67 -34.83
C ASP A 420 -11.99 -30.35 -35.28
N GLY A 421 -11.83 -29.28 -34.50
CA GLY A 421 -12.36 -27.96 -34.75
C GLY A 421 -13.64 -27.59 -33.99
N LEU A 422 -14.13 -28.46 -33.10
CA LEU A 422 -15.14 -28.17 -32.07
C LEU A 422 -14.45 -28.12 -30.70
N GLY A 423 -14.78 -27.14 -29.86
CA GLY A 423 -14.11 -27.02 -28.56
C GLY A 423 -14.72 -27.93 -27.49
N ASP A 424 -13.91 -28.39 -26.52
CA ASP A 424 -14.34 -29.39 -25.53
C ASP A 424 -15.58 -28.90 -24.76
N GLY A 425 -15.59 -27.62 -24.40
CA GLY A 425 -16.74 -26.95 -23.80
C GLY A 425 -18.01 -26.96 -24.67
N ASP A 426 -17.91 -26.73 -25.98
CA ASP A 426 -19.05 -26.77 -26.90
C ASP A 426 -19.59 -28.21 -27.04
N GLU A 427 -18.69 -29.19 -27.14
CA GLU A 427 -19.02 -30.60 -27.22
C GLU A 427 -19.80 -31.07 -26.00
N VAL A 428 -19.32 -30.75 -24.80
CA VAL A 428 -19.96 -31.16 -23.55
C VAL A 428 -21.27 -30.40 -23.32
N ASN A 429 -21.29 -29.09 -23.55
CA ASN A 429 -22.39 -28.23 -23.12
C ASN A 429 -23.52 -28.08 -24.16
N GLU A 430 -23.20 -28.14 -25.46
CA GLU A 430 -24.17 -27.89 -26.54
C GLU A 430 -24.50 -29.15 -27.35
N TYR A 431 -23.48 -29.92 -27.77
CA TYR A 431 -23.65 -30.98 -28.78
C TYR A 431 -23.74 -32.39 -28.20
N ALA A 432 -23.32 -32.59 -26.95
CA ALA A 432 -23.22 -33.89 -26.28
C ALA A 432 -22.38 -34.93 -27.04
N SER A 433 -21.36 -34.47 -27.78
CA SER A 433 -20.30 -35.31 -28.37
C SER A 433 -19.23 -35.65 -27.32
N ASP A 434 -18.29 -36.53 -27.67
CA ASP A 434 -17.18 -36.96 -26.80
C ASP A 434 -15.91 -36.16 -27.15
N PRO A 435 -15.44 -35.25 -26.27
CA PRO A 435 -14.34 -34.32 -26.58
C PRO A 435 -12.94 -34.96 -26.67
N LEU A 436 -12.89 -36.29 -26.66
CA LEU A 436 -11.67 -37.06 -26.89
C LEU A 436 -11.68 -37.78 -28.24
N LEU A 437 -12.75 -37.63 -29.02
CA LEU A 437 -12.99 -38.34 -30.27
C LEU A 437 -13.43 -37.38 -31.37
N ALA A 438 -12.50 -37.10 -32.28
CA ALA A 438 -12.73 -36.25 -33.45
C ALA A 438 -13.86 -36.71 -34.41
N ASP A 439 -14.54 -37.82 -34.12
CA ASP A 439 -15.70 -38.39 -34.82
C ASP A 439 -16.42 -39.28 -33.79
N THR A 440 -17.36 -38.70 -33.05
CA THR A 440 -18.01 -39.32 -31.89
C THR A 440 -18.82 -40.56 -32.27
N ASP A 441 -19.50 -40.51 -33.42
CA ASP A 441 -20.40 -41.59 -33.85
C ASP A 441 -19.77 -42.61 -34.80
N GLY A 442 -18.57 -42.31 -35.31
CA GLY A 442 -17.72 -43.20 -36.10
C GLY A 442 -18.17 -43.36 -37.56
N ASP A 443 -18.89 -42.38 -38.13
CA ASP A 443 -19.36 -42.44 -39.51
C ASP A 443 -18.35 -41.92 -40.56
N GLY A 444 -17.25 -41.31 -40.08
CA GLY A 444 -16.14 -40.81 -40.88
C GLY A 444 -16.20 -39.31 -41.22
N VAL A 445 -17.08 -38.55 -40.57
CA VAL A 445 -17.09 -37.07 -40.55
C VAL A 445 -16.71 -36.61 -39.15
N ASN A 446 -15.91 -35.55 -39.05
CA ASN A 446 -15.56 -35.01 -37.74
C ASN A 446 -16.71 -34.21 -37.12
N ASP A 447 -16.80 -34.17 -35.80
CA ASP A 447 -17.89 -33.51 -35.07
C ASP A 447 -17.92 -32.01 -35.37
N GLY A 448 -16.77 -31.34 -35.40
CA GLY A 448 -16.64 -29.95 -35.83
C GLY A 448 -17.10 -29.69 -37.27
N ASP A 449 -16.85 -30.62 -38.19
CA ASP A 449 -17.32 -30.52 -39.58
C ASP A 449 -18.84 -30.70 -39.68
N GLU A 450 -19.42 -31.56 -38.84
CA GLU A 450 -20.87 -31.78 -38.74
C GLU A 450 -21.61 -30.57 -38.20
N VAL A 451 -21.13 -29.99 -37.10
CA VAL A 451 -21.70 -28.76 -36.53
C VAL A 451 -21.65 -27.62 -37.56
N LEU A 452 -20.52 -27.47 -38.27
CA LEU A 452 -20.38 -26.48 -39.35
C LEU A 452 -21.36 -26.75 -40.52
N ALA A 453 -21.66 -28.01 -40.81
CA ALA A 453 -22.64 -28.42 -41.81
C ALA A 453 -24.11 -28.37 -41.31
N GLY A 454 -24.32 -28.20 -40.00
CA GLY A 454 -25.62 -28.24 -39.33
C GLY A 454 -26.20 -29.64 -39.19
N THR A 455 -25.36 -30.67 -39.13
CA THR A 455 -25.74 -32.05 -38.78
C THR A 455 -25.51 -32.33 -37.28
N ASP A 456 -25.82 -33.53 -36.82
CA ASP A 456 -25.80 -33.89 -35.39
C ASP A 456 -24.62 -34.84 -35.15
N PRO A 457 -23.57 -34.41 -34.42
CA PRO A 457 -22.30 -35.14 -34.24
C PRO A 457 -22.44 -36.47 -33.47
N THR A 458 -23.61 -36.71 -32.88
CA THR A 458 -23.88 -37.95 -32.13
C THR A 458 -24.66 -38.98 -32.95
N ARG A 459 -24.92 -38.70 -34.23
CA ARG A 459 -25.87 -39.44 -35.06
C ARG A 459 -25.38 -39.67 -36.49
N ALA A 460 -24.81 -40.87 -36.66
CA ALA A 460 -24.27 -41.31 -37.94
C ALA A 460 -25.20 -40.95 -39.10
N ALA A 461 -24.68 -40.15 -40.02
CA ALA A 461 -25.36 -39.70 -41.22
C ALA A 461 -25.77 -40.93 -42.02
N GLY A 462 -27.00 -41.37 -41.77
CA GLY A 462 -27.47 -42.71 -42.13
C GLY A 462 -27.10 -43.05 -43.57
N VAL A 463 -26.17 -44.00 -43.71
CA VAL A 463 -25.54 -44.48 -44.94
C VAL A 463 -26.37 -44.11 -46.17
N VAL A 464 -26.12 -42.92 -46.74
CA VAL A 464 -26.60 -42.67 -48.09
C VAL A 464 -25.71 -43.56 -48.93
N SER A 465 -26.19 -44.76 -49.22
CA SER A 465 -25.62 -45.62 -50.23
C SER A 465 -25.51 -44.79 -51.50
N VAL A 466 -24.33 -44.22 -51.75
CA VAL A 466 -24.08 -43.41 -52.94
C VAL A 466 -24.29 -44.37 -54.11
N PRO A 467 -25.34 -44.21 -54.93
CA PRO A 467 -25.40 -44.96 -56.16
C PRO A 467 -24.23 -44.41 -56.99
N ALA A 468 -23.25 -45.26 -57.25
CA ALA A 468 -22.03 -44.97 -57.99
C ALA A 468 -22.19 -43.75 -58.91
N LEU A 469 -21.58 -42.62 -58.54
CA LEU A 469 -21.56 -41.43 -59.36
C LEU A 469 -20.79 -41.77 -60.66
N GLY A 470 -21.55 -42.07 -61.70
CA GLY A 470 -21.00 -42.35 -63.02
C GLY A 470 -20.30 -41.11 -63.56
N THR A 471 -18.97 -41.08 -63.48
CA THR A 471 -17.96 -40.34 -64.30
C THR A 471 -18.18 -38.86 -64.67
N GLY A 472 -19.31 -38.22 -64.36
CA GLY A 472 -19.67 -36.88 -64.81
C GLY A 472 -19.39 -35.78 -63.79
N MET A 473 -19.42 -36.10 -62.49
CA MET A 473 -19.24 -35.10 -61.42
C MET A 473 -17.76 -34.77 -61.15
N LEU A 474 -16.86 -35.72 -61.40
CA LEU A 474 -15.40 -35.51 -61.38
C LEU A 474 -14.93 -34.50 -62.45
N VAL A 475 -15.64 -34.41 -63.57
CA VAL A 475 -15.33 -33.43 -64.64
C VAL A 475 -15.75 -32.02 -64.22
N LEU A 476 -16.81 -31.87 -63.42
CA LEU A 476 -17.31 -30.57 -62.96
C LEU A 476 -16.41 -29.98 -61.85
N MET A 477 -15.93 -30.81 -60.91
CA MET A 477 -14.95 -30.44 -59.88
C MET A 477 -13.59 -30.07 -60.49
N ALA A 478 -13.12 -30.82 -61.49
CA ALA A 478 -11.89 -30.47 -62.22
C ALA A 478 -12.02 -29.13 -63.00
N LEU A 479 -13.21 -28.83 -63.56
CA LEU A 479 -13.48 -27.56 -64.26
C LEU A 479 -13.60 -26.35 -63.31
N LEU A 480 -14.03 -26.56 -62.06
CA LEU A 480 -14.07 -25.53 -61.01
C LEU A 480 -12.67 -25.21 -60.47
N LEU A 481 -11.84 -26.23 -60.23
CA LEU A 481 -10.43 -26.06 -59.84
C LEU A 481 -9.60 -25.35 -60.94
N LEU A 482 -9.86 -25.64 -62.22
CA LEU A 482 -9.24 -24.94 -63.35
C LEU A 482 -9.70 -23.47 -63.51
N ARG A 483 -10.87 -23.09 -62.97
CA ARG A 483 -11.32 -21.68 -62.93
C ARG A 483 -10.69 -20.91 -61.77
N MET A 484 -10.46 -21.51 -60.60
CA MET A 484 -9.79 -20.86 -59.47
C MET A 484 -8.30 -20.58 -59.76
N VAL A 485 -7.59 -21.49 -60.43
CA VAL A 485 -6.16 -21.29 -60.80
C VAL A 485 -5.97 -20.15 -61.81
N ARG A 486 -7.02 -19.76 -62.56
CA ARG A 486 -6.95 -18.64 -63.51
C ARG A 486 -7.13 -17.25 -62.87
N SER A 487 -7.74 -17.17 -61.68
CA SER A 487 -7.92 -15.90 -60.95
C SER A 487 -6.69 -15.48 -60.14
N TYR A 488 -5.76 -16.39 -59.82
CA TYR A 488 -4.60 -16.10 -58.97
C TYR A 488 -3.38 -15.51 -59.71
N ARG A 489 -3.47 -15.28 -61.03
CA ARG A 489 -2.33 -14.82 -61.86
C ARG A 489 -2.38 -13.36 -62.33
N SER A 490 -3.26 -12.53 -61.79
CA SER A 490 -3.34 -11.10 -62.14
C SER A 490 -3.11 -10.16 -60.96
N VAL A 491 -1.96 -10.27 -60.30
CA VAL A 491 -1.36 -9.13 -59.57
C VAL A 491 0.15 -9.17 -59.81
N ALA A 492 0.63 -8.28 -60.68
CA ALA A 492 2.04 -7.94 -60.82
C ALA A 492 2.23 -6.48 -60.35
N PRO A 493 3.37 -6.14 -59.71
CA PRO A 493 3.57 -4.86 -59.06
C PRO A 493 3.97 -3.78 -60.07
N GLY A 494 3.25 -2.66 -60.08
CA GLY A 494 3.56 -1.47 -60.88
C GLY A 494 4.03 -0.33 -60.00
N SER A 495 5.32 -0.01 -60.10
CA SER A 495 5.98 1.20 -59.62
C SER A 495 5.48 2.48 -60.33
N SER A 496 5.29 3.58 -59.59
CA SER A 496 5.92 4.92 -59.85
C SER A 496 5.22 6.08 -59.12
N VAL A 497 5.98 6.76 -58.24
CA VAL A 497 6.27 8.21 -58.20
C VAL A 497 5.22 9.20 -58.77
N HIS A 498 4.78 10.20 -57.97
CA HIS A 498 4.92 11.66 -58.28
C HIS A 498 4.41 12.64 -57.16
N PRO A 499 4.61 13.99 -57.23
CA PRO A 499 5.31 14.79 -56.20
C PRO A 499 4.46 15.85 -55.44
N ASP A 500 5.13 16.53 -54.50
CA ASP A 500 4.98 17.91 -53.98
C ASP A 500 3.64 18.68 -54.02
N GLY A 501 3.30 19.31 -52.89
CA GLY A 501 2.87 20.73 -52.89
C GLY A 501 1.76 21.18 -51.94
N SER A 502 2.17 21.68 -50.76
CA SER A 502 1.65 22.85 -50.01
C SER A 502 0.16 23.03 -49.65
N SER A 503 -0.11 23.13 -48.35
CA SER A 503 -0.57 24.37 -47.68
C SER A 503 -0.32 24.30 -46.18
#